data_AF-A0A4P9XJT6-F1
#
_entry.id   AF-A0A4P9XJT6-F1
#
_cell.length_a   1.000
_cell.length_b   1.000
_cell.length_c   1.000
_cell.angle_alpha   90.00
_cell.angle_beta   90.00
_cell.angle_gamma   90.00
#
_symmetry.space_group_name_H-M   'P 1'
#
loop_
_entity.id
_entity.type
_entity.pdbx_description
1 polymer ?
#
loop_
_entity_poly.entity_id
_entity_poly.type
_entity_poly.pdbx_seq_one_letter_code
_entity_poly.pdbx_strand_id
1 'polypeptide(L)'
;MSLPKTFAEHASDLGATQPPPQPGQHPPMPRRRRPSPPRESPKLEEPPEPSVKKQIAQRVDSLAKSARANTRSLRTRIALFLILALGLYMTYQQILSSRSESQTAARYGKNHIPYWHPKSYQAPGANAVRSPCPMLNTMANHGYIPRDGKNIDVKKLKRALGRMGVAPAVQQQLVAPIPKLGRLKKGMLPHRAKDPEAYEFDLSDLAQHGYLEHDVSLTRADYRPGIDELRHVRVNEALVQQLELFANEHGYLDYASLARARNLRQQQSAQEAAEARKEHKRHTYDQLGKAVEGATTRSLDYGTHAQVQSHAECGLLLELMGRAGRVHVDTLDAFLLHERFPDDWAPPSQQLGRFRLGSATARCLIDRYLPSNWIDANVTSTIAEKMSNSAKMAAEMQDAAKEKAEKMQDAATTKMHEAEKMAKDAQSAAKEKAAEAERKAEEMQDAAKRMMTEAEKKVEEAQSLAKDKMADATKKAEQMQKAAEKKADEMQDAARKTTEDMQKAAKKIVADAEKQAKRAQNAAKEKAGTARDIAKERAEGIWAMSKEKAAEMQDFLDETLSKTRRYFKMGG
;
A
#
# COMPACT_ATOMS: atom_id res chain seq x y z
N MET A 1 73.84 35.98 -20.11
CA MET A 1 73.97 34.79 -20.96
C MET A 1 72.73 34.74 -21.85
N SER A 2 72.78 35.25 -23.08
CA SER A 2 73.14 34.50 -24.32
C SER A 2 71.89 33.73 -24.80
N LEU A 3 71.16 34.03 -25.89
CA LEU A 3 71.50 34.35 -27.31
C LEU A 3 70.19 34.79 -28.06
N PRO A 4 70.13 35.00 -29.40
CA PRO A 4 70.68 36.09 -30.24
C PRO A 4 69.58 36.78 -31.13
N LYS A 5 69.63 38.09 -31.42
CA LYS A 5 70.12 38.78 -32.65
C LYS A 5 69.77 38.07 -33.99
N THR A 6 69.05 38.67 -34.95
CA THR A 6 69.40 39.83 -35.83
C THR A 6 68.14 40.26 -36.64
N PHE A 7 67.77 41.56 -36.76
CA PHE A 7 68.23 42.64 -37.67
C PHE A 7 67.99 42.34 -39.18
N ALA A 8 67.48 43.21 -40.06
CA ALA A 8 67.23 44.67 -40.08
C ALA A 8 66.17 44.96 -41.18
N GLU A 9 65.09 45.68 -40.91
CA GLU A 9 64.87 47.13 -41.08
C GLU A 9 64.52 47.63 -42.48
N HIS A 10 63.27 48.10 -42.55
CA HIS A 10 62.61 48.96 -43.51
C HIS A 10 62.80 50.45 -43.13
N ALA A 11 62.38 51.31 -44.06
CA ALA A 11 62.10 52.76 -43.97
C ALA A 11 63.23 53.64 -44.52
N SER A 12 62.96 54.49 -45.50
CA SER A 12 62.19 55.71 -45.22
C SER A 12 61.43 56.28 -46.42
N ASP A 13 60.26 56.80 -46.06
CA ASP A 13 59.32 57.66 -46.79
C ASP A 13 59.96 58.92 -47.39
N LEU A 14 59.30 59.48 -48.41
CA LEU A 14 58.68 60.82 -48.36
C LEU A 14 58.00 61.16 -49.69
N GLY A 15 56.71 61.49 -49.60
CA GLY A 15 55.82 61.74 -50.72
C GLY A 15 55.89 63.14 -51.34
N ALA A 16 55.20 63.28 -52.47
CA ALA A 16 54.64 64.53 -52.96
C ALA A 16 53.40 64.23 -53.82
N THR A 17 52.41 65.11 -53.70
CA THR A 17 50.99 64.97 -54.05
C THR A 17 50.61 65.57 -55.41
N GLN A 18 49.70 64.88 -56.14
CA GLN A 18 48.56 65.37 -56.97
C GLN A 18 48.79 66.19 -58.27
N PRO A 19 47.80 66.38 -59.21
CA PRO A 19 46.59 65.63 -59.61
C PRO A 19 46.43 65.53 -61.19
N PRO A 20 45.23 65.59 -61.83
CA PRO A 20 44.69 64.62 -62.83
C PRO A 20 44.88 65.01 -64.33
N PRO A 21 44.44 64.19 -65.32
CA PRO A 21 44.83 64.34 -66.73
C PRO A 21 43.79 65.07 -67.60
N GLN A 22 44.23 65.52 -68.81
CA GLN A 22 43.59 65.56 -70.14
C GLN A 22 44.36 66.56 -71.07
N PRO A 23 44.16 66.64 -72.41
CA PRO A 23 44.61 65.70 -73.46
C PRO A 23 45.33 66.39 -74.66
N GLY A 24 45.98 65.60 -75.53
CA GLY A 24 46.11 65.92 -76.97
C GLY A 24 47.51 66.17 -77.56
N GLN A 25 47.70 65.55 -78.73
CA GLN A 25 48.57 65.89 -79.87
C GLN A 25 49.94 65.18 -80.06
N HIS A 26 50.10 64.75 -81.33
CA HIS A 26 51.08 63.93 -82.06
C HIS A 26 52.58 64.28 -81.92
N PRO A 27 53.51 63.37 -82.34
CA PRO A 27 54.15 63.48 -83.68
C PRO A 27 54.63 62.10 -84.28
N PRO A 28 55.56 61.99 -85.26
CA PRO A 28 55.32 62.01 -86.73
C PRO A 28 55.81 60.75 -87.52
N MET A 29 55.59 60.76 -88.85
CA MET A 29 55.83 59.73 -89.91
C MET A 29 57.26 59.81 -90.58
N PRO A 30 57.63 59.04 -91.65
CA PRO A 30 58.33 57.75 -91.62
C PRO A 30 59.60 57.68 -92.53
N ARG A 31 60.31 56.54 -92.62
CA ARG A 31 61.33 56.28 -93.68
C ARG A 31 61.08 54.97 -94.44
N ARG A 32 61.26 55.06 -95.76
CA ARG A 32 60.93 54.10 -96.84
C ARG A 32 61.81 52.84 -96.88
N ARG A 33 61.25 51.70 -97.32
CA ARG A 33 61.98 50.51 -97.83
C ARG A 33 61.58 50.22 -99.29
N ARG A 34 62.55 49.69 -100.06
CA ARG A 34 62.52 49.36 -101.50
C ARG A 34 61.88 47.97 -101.81
N PRO A 35 61.52 47.68 -103.08
CA PRO A 35 60.57 46.63 -103.46
C PRO A 35 61.18 45.27 -103.85
N SER A 36 60.33 44.23 -103.86
CA SER A 36 60.60 42.82 -104.21
C SER A 36 60.44 42.50 -105.72
N PRO A 37 61.04 41.42 -106.26
CA PRO A 37 60.77 40.91 -107.61
C PRO A 37 59.80 39.70 -107.64
N PRO A 38 59.24 39.32 -108.82
CA PRO A 38 58.00 38.53 -108.94
C PRO A 38 58.24 37.01 -109.09
N ARG A 39 57.22 36.20 -108.78
CA ARG A 39 57.22 34.75 -109.05
C ARG A 39 55.88 34.29 -109.63
N GLU A 40 55.99 33.47 -110.67
CA GLU A 40 54.96 32.95 -111.57
C GLU A 40 53.95 31.98 -110.92
N SER A 41 52.77 31.87 -111.54
CA SER A 41 51.67 30.96 -111.16
C SER A 41 51.73 29.63 -111.92
N PRO A 42 51.42 28.48 -111.27
CA PRO A 42 50.99 27.28 -111.99
C PRO A 42 49.58 26.78 -111.59
N LYS A 43 49.00 26.02 -112.53
CA LYS A 43 47.62 25.53 -112.72
C LYS A 43 47.03 24.66 -111.60
N LEU A 44 45.69 24.69 -111.49
CA LEU A 44 44.86 23.78 -110.69
C LEU A 44 44.74 22.38 -111.32
N GLU A 45 44.85 21.35 -110.47
CA GLU A 45 44.37 19.98 -110.70
C GLU A 45 43.43 19.59 -109.54
N GLU A 46 42.28 18.98 -109.83
CA GLU A 46 41.33 18.49 -108.82
C GLU A 46 41.83 17.19 -108.15
N PRO A 47 41.54 16.97 -106.85
CA PRO A 47 42.07 15.84 -106.10
C PRO A 47 41.27 14.53 -106.32
N PRO A 48 41.92 13.35 -106.23
CA PRO A 48 41.29 12.07 -106.52
C PRO A 48 40.42 11.54 -105.36
N GLU A 49 39.39 10.75 -105.70
CA GLU A 49 38.51 10.08 -104.73
C GLU A 49 39.28 9.17 -103.74
N PRO A 50 38.91 9.16 -102.44
CA PRO A 50 39.59 8.37 -101.43
C PRO A 50 39.31 6.86 -101.58
N SER A 51 40.38 6.05 -101.55
CA SER A 51 40.29 4.60 -101.71
C SER A 51 39.37 3.92 -100.69
N VAL A 52 38.77 2.78 -101.10
CA VAL A 52 37.82 1.98 -100.31
C VAL A 52 38.31 1.68 -98.88
N LYS A 53 39.62 1.50 -98.68
CA LYS A 53 40.22 1.31 -97.34
C LYS A 53 40.01 2.51 -96.41
N LYS A 54 40.07 3.74 -96.95
CA LYS A 54 39.86 4.97 -96.19
C LYS A 54 38.39 5.14 -95.80
N GLN A 55 37.47 4.75 -96.68
CA GLN A 55 36.03 4.76 -96.39
C GLN A 55 35.64 3.73 -95.32
N ILE A 56 36.23 2.53 -95.35
CA ILE A 56 36.02 1.51 -94.31
C ILE A 56 36.56 2.00 -92.96
N ALA A 57 37.77 2.58 -92.92
CA ALA A 57 38.34 3.13 -91.69
C ALA A 57 37.47 4.24 -91.09
N GLN A 58 36.91 5.12 -91.92
CA GLN A 58 35.99 6.18 -91.48
C GLN A 58 34.68 5.63 -90.91
N ARG A 59 34.11 4.58 -91.52
CA ARG A 59 32.90 3.91 -90.99
C ARG A 59 33.15 3.18 -89.67
N VAL A 60 34.30 2.51 -89.52
CA VAL A 60 34.67 1.84 -88.27
C VAL A 60 34.85 2.88 -87.15
N ASP A 61 35.51 4.01 -87.44
CA ASP A 61 35.69 5.08 -86.47
C ASP A 61 34.36 5.76 -86.09
N SER A 62 33.43 5.94 -87.04
CA SER A 62 32.10 6.49 -86.74
C SER A 62 31.27 5.56 -85.86
N LEU A 63 31.31 4.25 -86.11
CA LEU A 63 30.65 3.24 -85.28
C LEU A 63 31.27 3.17 -83.87
N ALA A 64 32.60 3.22 -83.77
CA ALA A 64 33.29 3.26 -82.48
C ALA A 64 32.95 4.51 -81.67
N LYS A 65 32.85 5.68 -82.32
CA LYS A 65 32.40 6.94 -81.69
C LYS A 65 30.96 6.85 -81.21
N SER A 66 30.05 6.30 -82.01
CA SER A 66 28.64 6.09 -81.65
C SER A 66 28.49 5.12 -80.46
N ALA A 67 29.22 4.00 -80.46
CA ALA A 67 29.25 3.06 -79.35
C ALA A 67 29.79 3.68 -78.04
N ARG A 68 30.84 4.51 -78.12
CA ARG A 68 31.37 5.26 -76.97
C ARG A 68 30.39 6.32 -76.44
N ALA A 69 29.67 7.00 -77.32
CA ALA A 69 28.65 7.97 -76.92
C ALA A 69 27.46 7.28 -76.22
N ASN A 70 27.01 6.14 -76.75
CA ASN A 70 25.88 5.40 -76.19
C ASN A 70 26.25 4.76 -74.83
N THR A 71 27.47 4.24 -74.69
CA THR A 71 27.97 3.72 -73.40
C THR A 71 28.20 4.82 -72.36
N ARG A 72 28.64 6.02 -72.76
CA ARG A 72 28.67 7.20 -71.86
C ARG A 72 27.27 7.59 -71.41
N SER A 73 26.29 7.64 -72.33
CA SER A 73 24.88 7.93 -72.01
C SER A 73 24.30 6.91 -71.02
N LEU A 74 24.57 5.62 -71.22
CA LEU A 74 24.14 4.56 -70.33
C LEU A 74 24.79 4.66 -68.94
N ARG A 75 26.09 4.94 -68.86
CA ARG A 75 26.81 5.15 -67.59
C ARG A 75 26.25 6.34 -66.81
N THR A 76 25.95 7.45 -67.50
CA THR A 76 25.32 8.63 -66.87
C THR A 76 23.92 8.32 -66.35
N ARG A 77 23.12 7.55 -67.11
CA ARG A 77 21.77 7.12 -66.67
C ARG A 77 21.84 6.17 -65.47
N ILE A 78 22.78 5.22 -65.46
CA ILE A 78 23.00 4.34 -64.31
C ILE A 78 23.47 5.14 -63.09
N ALA A 79 24.39 6.09 -63.26
CA ALA A 79 24.86 6.94 -62.18
C ALA A 79 23.73 7.80 -61.59
N LEU A 80 22.89 8.41 -62.43
CA LEU A 80 21.72 9.18 -61.99
C LEU A 80 20.69 8.31 -61.26
N PHE A 81 20.44 7.09 -61.76
CA PHE A 81 19.57 6.13 -61.09
C PHE A 81 20.11 5.71 -59.74
N LEU A 82 21.42 5.44 -59.62
CA LEU A 82 22.05 5.09 -58.34
C LEU A 82 22.02 6.25 -57.35
N ILE A 83 22.21 7.49 -57.81
CA ILE A 83 22.09 8.69 -56.96
C ILE A 83 20.65 8.86 -56.47
N LEU A 84 19.65 8.70 -57.34
CA LEU A 84 18.24 8.76 -56.97
C LEU A 84 17.85 7.63 -56.01
N ALA A 85 18.29 6.40 -56.28
CA ALA A 85 18.06 5.25 -55.42
C ALA A 85 18.73 5.42 -54.05
N LEU A 86 19.94 5.97 -54.00
CA LEU A 86 20.62 6.30 -52.76
C LEU A 86 19.89 7.42 -52.01
N GLY A 87 19.43 8.46 -52.70
CA GLY A 87 18.62 9.53 -52.11
C GLY A 87 17.29 9.02 -51.54
N LEU A 88 16.58 8.16 -52.27
CA LEU A 88 15.37 7.47 -51.83
C LEU A 88 15.63 6.52 -50.65
N TYR A 89 16.76 5.80 -50.68
CA TYR A 89 17.17 4.96 -49.56
C TYR A 89 17.49 5.79 -48.32
N MET A 90 18.22 6.89 -48.46
CA MET A 90 18.55 7.80 -47.35
C MET A 90 17.29 8.46 -46.77
N THR A 91 16.36 8.91 -47.61
CA THR A 91 15.06 9.44 -47.14
C THR A 91 14.18 8.36 -46.52
N TYR A 92 14.18 7.13 -47.05
CA TYR A 92 13.51 5.98 -46.45
C TYR A 92 14.08 5.64 -45.07
N GLN A 93 15.41 5.66 -44.91
CA GLN A 93 16.08 5.49 -43.60
C GLN A 93 15.70 6.63 -42.63
N GLN A 94 15.57 7.86 -43.13
CA GLN A 94 15.16 9.01 -42.33
C GLN A 94 13.70 8.89 -41.87
N ILE A 95 12.80 8.43 -42.74
CA ILE A 95 11.39 8.14 -42.40
C ILE A 95 11.29 6.98 -41.40
N LEU A 96 12.08 5.92 -41.55
CA LEU A 96 12.13 4.84 -40.57
C LEU A 96 12.71 5.29 -39.22
N SER A 97 13.67 6.22 -39.21
CA SER A 97 14.19 6.82 -37.96
C SER A 97 13.19 7.76 -37.29
N SER A 98 12.26 8.35 -38.04
CA SER A 98 11.17 9.19 -37.50
C SER A 98 10.00 8.40 -36.89
N ARG A 99 10.01 7.05 -37.00
CA ARG A 99 9.10 6.20 -36.21
C ARG A 99 9.56 6.17 -34.75
N SER A 100 9.21 7.24 -34.04
CA SER A 100 9.08 7.33 -32.57
C SER A 100 10.14 6.53 -31.80
N GLU A 101 11.40 6.99 -31.84
CA GLU A 101 12.28 6.76 -30.70
C GLU A 101 11.53 7.31 -29.47
N SER A 102 11.29 6.49 -28.44
CA SER A 102 10.56 6.96 -27.26
C SER A 102 11.27 8.20 -26.71
N GLN A 103 10.53 9.18 -26.18
CA GLN A 103 11.14 10.40 -25.60
C GLN A 103 12.26 10.06 -24.60
N THR A 104 12.12 8.94 -23.89
CA THR A 104 13.15 8.34 -23.03
C THR A 104 14.39 7.89 -23.80
N ALA A 105 14.25 7.20 -24.93
CA ALA A 105 15.37 6.81 -25.78
C ALA A 105 16.02 8.05 -26.46
N ALA A 106 15.24 9.08 -26.79
CA ALA A 106 15.80 10.34 -27.27
C ALA A 106 16.64 11.05 -26.19
N ARG A 107 16.14 11.13 -24.94
CA ARG A 107 16.80 11.80 -23.81
C ARG A 107 17.98 11.02 -23.23
N TYR A 108 17.82 9.72 -22.99
CA TYR A 108 18.77 8.87 -22.29
C TYR A 108 19.42 7.78 -23.18
N GLY A 109 19.06 7.70 -24.45
CA GLY A 109 19.55 6.64 -25.33
C GLY A 109 19.18 5.24 -24.84
N LYS A 110 19.96 4.25 -25.26
CA LYS A 110 19.78 2.84 -24.87
C LYS A 110 20.52 2.45 -23.57
N ASN A 111 21.33 3.34 -23.00
CA ASN A 111 22.12 3.08 -21.79
C ASN A 111 21.32 3.42 -20.53
N HIS A 112 20.31 2.62 -20.23
CA HIS A 112 19.45 2.76 -19.07
C HIS A 112 18.88 1.40 -18.65
N ILE A 113 18.49 1.26 -17.38
CA ILE A 113 17.83 0.04 -16.89
C ILE A 113 16.36 0.07 -17.35
N PRO A 114 15.88 -0.91 -18.16
CA PRO A 114 14.56 -0.84 -18.81
C PRO A 114 13.34 -1.00 -17.88
N TYR A 115 13.54 -1.28 -16.59
CA TYR A 115 12.48 -1.45 -15.59
C TYR A 115 12.84 -0.76 -14.27
N TRP A 116 13.34 0.46 -14.35
CA TRP A 116 13.61 1.26 -13.17
C TRP A 116 12.31 1.85 -12.63
N HIS A 117 12.03 1.55 -11.37
CA HIS A 117 10.99 2.22 -10.60
C HIS A 117 11.67 2.89 -9.41
N PRO A 118 11.76 4.23 -9.37
CA PRO A 118 12.31 4.90 -8.22
C PRO A 118 11.41 4.63 -7.01
N LYS A 119 12.01 4.57 -5.82
CA LYS A 119 11.23 4.62 -4.57
C LYS A 119 10.33 5.86 -4.58
N SER A 120 9.21 5.84 -3.88
CA SER A 120 8.27 6.98 -3.86
C SER A 120 8.95 8.27 -3.38
N TYR A 121 8.74 9.35 -4.14
CA TYR A 121 9.10 10.69 -3.73
C TYR A 121 8.30 11.12 -2.50
N GLN A 122 8.96 11.80 -1.57
CA GLN A 122 8.34 12.52 -0.47
C GLN A 122 9.13 13.82 -0.28
N ALA A 123 8.42 14.94 -0.22
CA ALA A 123 9.02 16.22 0.10
C ALA A 123 9.75 16.16 1.47
N PRO A 124 10.84 16.93 1.66
CA PRO A 124 11.50 17.01 2.96
C PRO A 124 10.52 17.48 4.04
N GLY A 125 10.46 16.76 5.16
CA GLY A 125 9.71 17.23 6.33
C GLY A 125 10.38 18.46 6.97
N ALA A 126 9.65 19.19 7.81
CA ALA A 126 10.11 20.46 8.39
C ALA A 126 11.47 20.39 9.13
N ASN A 127 11.79 19.24 9.74
CA ASN A 127 13.03 19.03 10.49
C ASN A 127 14.12 18.30 9.69
N ALA A 128 13.87 18.03 8.41
CA ALA A 128 14.82 17.36 7.53
C ALA A 128 15.91 18.36 7.09
N VAL A 129 17.15 17.89 7.03
CA VAL A 129 18.28 18.68 6.52
C VAL A 129 18.62 18.26 5.10
N ARG A 130 19.12 19.20 4.31
CA ARG A 130 19.54 19.00 2.92
C ARG A 130 20.92 19.63 2.70
N SER A 131 21.55 19.22 1.62
CA SER A 131 22.91 19.61 1.21
C SER A 131 22.85 20.54 -0.01
N PRO A 132 23.96 21.17 -0.42
CA PRO A 132 24.04 21.80 -1.75
C PRO A 132 23.97 20.81 -2.92
N CYS A 133 24.08 19.49 -2.68
CA CYS A 133 24.11 18.47 -3.72
C CYS A 133 22.70 17.96 -4.11
N PRO A 134 22.22 18.21 -5.34
CA PRO A 134 20.89 17.79 -5.76
C PRO A 134 20.72 16.27 -5.79
N MET A 135 21.77 15.50 -6.12
CA MET A 135 21.69 14.03 -6.13
C MET A 135 21.48 13.44 -4.73
N LEU A 136 22.21 13.92 -3.72
CA LEU A 136 22.05 13.42 -2.36
C LEU A 136 20.67 13.79 -1.79
N ASN A 137 20.21 15.01 -2.07
CA ASN A 137 18.90 15.46 -1.66
C ASN A 137 17.79 14.64 -2.33
N THR A 138 17.91 14.36 -3.64
CA THR A 138 17.00 13.48 -4.37
C THR A 138 16.98 12.07 -3.75
N MET A 139 18.14 11.50 -3.44
CA MET A 139 18.21 10.21 -2.76
C MET A 139 17.53 10.21 -1.38
N ALA A 140 17.60 11.30 -0.62
CA ALA A 140 16.88 11.44 0.65
C ALA A 140 15.37 11.58 0.43
N ASN A 141 14.94 12.41 -0.52
CA ASN A 141 13.53 12.59 -0.92
C ASN A 141 12.89 11.31 -1.45
N HIS A 142 13.68 10.36 -1.97
CA HIS A 142 13.21 9.04 -2.38
C HIS A 142 13.52 7.93 -1.35
N GLY A 143 14.16 8.23 -0.22
CA GLY A 143 14.44 7.24 0.84
C GLY A 143 15.47 6.17 0.46
N TYR A 144 16.43 6.49 -0.43
CA TYR A 144 17.62 5.68 -0.66
C TYR A 144 18.67 5.89 0.43
N ILE A 145 18.69 7.08 1.01
CA ILE A 145 19.37 7.44 2.27
C ILE A 145 18.29 7.94 3.27
N PRO A 146 18.59 8.11 4.56
CA PRO A 146 17.64 8.64 5.55
C PRO A 146 16.90 9.90 5.04
N ARG A 147 15.57 9.88 5.12
CA ARG A 147 14.71 10.95 4.55
C ARG A 147 14.87 12.29 5.28
N ASP A 148 15.19 12.23 6.56
CA ASP A 148 15.54 13.38 7.38
C ASP A 148 16.91 13.97 7.05
N GLY A 149 17.72 13.28 6.23
CA GLY A 149 19.05 13.71 5.83
C GLY A 149 20.11 13.58 6.93
N LYS A 150 19.85 12.83 8.00
CA LYS A 150 20.73 12.75 9.19
C LYS A 150 21.32 11.35 9.35
N ASN A 151 22.45 11.27 10.06
CA ASN A 151 23.14 10.03 10.44
C ASN A 151 23.37 9.10 9.23
N ILE A 152 23.84 9.67 8.13
CA ILE A 152 24.07 8.98 6.88
C ILE A 152 25.40 8.22 6.97
N ASP A 153 25.28 6.93 7.19
CA ASP A 153 26.38 5.98 7.18
C ASP A 153 27.06 5.90 5.79
N VAL A 154 28.39 5.97 5.75
CA VAL A 154 29.18 5.94 4.50
C VAL A 154 28.94 4.66 3.68
N LYS A 155 28.76 3.51 4.33
CA LYS A 155 28.47 2.24 3.65
C LYS A 155 27.06 2.24 3.04
N LYS A 156 26.06 2.81 3.72
CA LYS A 156 24.73 3.07 3.15
C LYS A 156 24.81 4.01 1.95
N LEU A 157 25.59 5.08 2.04
CA LEU A 157 25.77 6.03 0.93
C LEU A 157 26.40 5.36 -0.30
N LYS A 158 27.49 4.59 -0.14
CA LYS A 158 28.10 3.83 -1.25
C LYS A 158 27.08 2.92 -1.96
N ARG A 159 26.28 2.18 -1.19
CA ARG A 159 25.21 1.33 -1.75
C ARG A 159 24.14 2.13 -2.48
N ALA A 160 23.74 3.29 -1.94
CA ALA A 160 22.78 4.18 -2.59
C ALA A 160 23.33 4.72 -3.92
N LEU A 161 24.58 5.22 -3.93
CA LEU A 161 25.28 5.65 -5.15
C LEU A 161 25.39 4.53 -6.19
N GLY A 162 25.66 3.30 -5.76
CA GLY A 162 25.66 2.12 -6.64
C GLY A 162 24.33 1.88 -7.32
N ARG A 163 23.20 2.10 -6.62
CA ARG A 163 21.86 2.02 -7.21
C ARG A 163 21.59 3.13 -8.21
N MET A 164 22.24 4.29 -8.08
CA MET A 164 22.18 5.38 -9.06
C MET A 164 23.06 5.12 -10.29
N GLY A 165 23.78 3.99 -10.33
CA GLY A 165 24.68 3.63 -11.42
C GLY A 165 26.06 4.27 -11.30
N VAL A 166 26.52 4.61 -10.10
CA VAL A 166 27.89 5.08 -9.86
C VAL A 166 28.78 3.88 -9.53
N ALA A 167 29.90 3.71 -10.23
CA ALA A 167 30.79 2.58 -10.02
C ALA A 167 31.56 2.66 -8.68
N PRO A 168 31.94 1.54 -8.04
CA PRO A 168 32.59 1.52 -6.72
C PRO A 168 33.82 2.44 -6.59
N ALA A 169 34.64 2.52 -7.63
CA ALA A 169 35.82 3.37 -7.60
C ALA A 169 35.50 4.87 -7.57
N VAL A 170 34.38 5.29 -8.20
CA VAL A 170 33.88 6.66 -8.13
C VAL A 170 33.18 6.91 -6.79
N GLN A 171 32.43 5.93 -6.28
CA GLN A 171 31.83 6.01 -4.94
C GLN A 171 32.90 6.32 -3.89
N GLN A 172 34.05 5.65 -3.94
CA GLN A 172 35.16 5.89 -3.00
C GLN A 172 35.68 7.32 -3.08
N GLN A 173 35.74 7.93 -4.26
CA GLN A 173 36.15 9.33 -4.44
C GLN A 173 35.11 10.29 -3.85
N LEU A 174 33.82 10.03 -4.09
CA LEU A 174 32.73 10.88 -3.61
C LEU A 174 32.56 10.85 -2.09
N VAL A 175 32.91 9.74 -1.42
CA VAL A 175 32.83 9.64 0.05
C VAL A 175 34.12 10.06 0.77
N ALA A 176 35.22 10.26 0.05
CA ALA A 176 36.52 10.62 0.64
C ALA A 176 36.51 11.91 1.49
N PRO A 177 35.66 12.92 1.23
CA PRO A 177 35.58 14.11 2.09
C PRO A 177 34.92 13.86 3.46
N ILE A 178 34.12 12.80 3.60
CA ILE A 178 33.25 12.58 4.78
C ILE A 178 34.03 12.48 6.10
N PRO A 179 35.20 11.81 6.19
CA PRO A 179 35.95 11.78 7.44
C PRO A 179 36.34 13.14 8.01
N LYS A 180 36.39 14.21 7.18
CA LYS A 180 36.65 15.58 7.64
C LYS A 180 35.39 16.38 7.95
N LEU A 181 34.29 16.10 7.24
CA LEU A 181 33.04 16.85 7.37
C LEU A 181 32.07 16.23 8.39
N GLY A 182 32.06 14.91 8.46
CA GLY A 182 31.18 14.15 9.33
C GLY A 182 31.81 13.82 10.67
N ARG A 183 31.32 12.76 11.28
CA ARG A 183 31.68 12.29 12.61
C ARG A 183 31.83 10.78 12.64
N LEU A 184 32.54 10.27 13.63
CA LEU A 184 32.55 8.84 13.90
C LEU A 184 31.17 8.40 14.37
N LYS A 185 30.73 7.24 13.89
CA LYS A 185 29.49 6.62 14.36
C LYS A 185 29.56 6.38 15.87
N LYS A 186 28.42 6.58 16.53
CA LYS A 186 28.29 6.32 17.98
C LYS A 186 28.76 4.89 18.31
N GLY A 187 29.65 4.78 19.31
CA GLY A 187 30.21 3.51 19.76
C GLY A 187 31.40 2.99 18.94
N MET A 188 31.85 3.72 17.90
CA MET A 188 33.11 3.39 17.23
C MET A 188 34.30 3.87 18.07
N LEU A 189 35.29 2.99 18.21
CA LEU A 189 36.53 3.28 18.93
C LEU A 189 37.48 4.12 18.06
N PRO A 190 38.34 4.98 18.66
CA PRO A 190 39.24 5.87 17.91
C PRO A 190 40.17 5.16 16.91
N HIS A 191 40.59 3.93 17.19
CA HIS A 191 41.45 3.16 16.27
C HIS A 191 40.76 2.83 14.94
N ARG A 192 39.42 2.86 14.88
CA ARG A 192 38.63 2.69 13.64
C ARG A 192 38.52 3.96 12.80
N ALA A 193 39.03 5.11 13.26
CA ALA A 193 39.05 6.35 12.48
C ALA A 193 39.83 6.24 11.15
N LYS A 194 40.64 5.19 10.98
CA LYS A 194 41.31 4.89 9.70
C LYS A 194 40.37 4.28 8.65
N ASP A 195 39.21 3.77 9.05
CA ASP A 195 38.20 3.21 8.16
C ASP A 195 37.17 4.29 7.78
N PRO A 196 37.07 4.72 6.52
CA PRO A 196 36.04 5.66 6.07
C PRO A 196 34.63 5.17 6.34
N GLU A 197 34.40 3.85 6.38
CA GLU A 197 33.09 3.29 6.72
C GLU A 197 32.75 3.41 8.20
N ALA A 198 33.66 3.83 9.08
CA ALA A 198 33.37 4.13 10.48
C ALA A 198 32.66 5.49 10.69
N TYR A 199 32.56 6.30 9.64
CA TYR A 199 31.97 7.63 9.69
C TYR A 199 30.50 7.66 9.28
N GLU A 200 29.81 8.67 9.78
CA GLU A 200 28.49 9.12 9.37
C GLU A 200 28.46 10.65 9.28
N PHE A 201 27.49 11.21 8.58
CA PHE A 201 27.33 12.65 8.42
C PHE A 201 25.86 13.00 8.21
N ASP A 202 25.52 14.26 8.43
CA ASP A 202 24.23 14.83 8.05
C ASP A 202 24.41 15.59 6.73
N LEU A 203 23.36 15.69 5.90
CA LEU A 203 23.46 16.42 4.63
C LEU A 203 23.87 17.89 4.81
N SER A 204 23.52 18.49 5.95
CA SER A 204 23.95 19.85 6.33
C SER A 204 25.45 19.97 6.53
N ASP A 205 26.16 18.89 6.87
CA ASP A 205 27.62 18.91 7.06
C ASP A 205 28.35 19.23 5.74
N LEU A 206 27.70 18.95 4.60
CA LEU A 206 28.24 19.24 3.27
C LEU A 206 28.09 20.71 2.86
N ALA A 207 27.40 21.53 3.65
CA ALA A 207 27.23 22.96 3.43
C ALA A 207 28.42 23.80 3.92
N GLN A 208 29.47 23.15 4.47
CA GLN A 208 30.68 23.86 4.88
C GLN A 208 31.35 24.52 3.66
N HIS A 209 31.26 25.84 3.61
CA HIS A 209 31.82 26.66 2.53
C HIS A 209 33.34 26.54 2.47
N GLY A 210 33.87 26.46 1.24
CA GLY A 210 35.29 26.42 0.93
C GLY A 210 35.97 25.08 1.15
N TYR A 211 35.20 24.00 1.34
CA TYR A 211 35.72 22.64 1.40
C TYR A 211 35.15 21.74 0.30
N LEU A 212 33.85 21.45 0.38
CA LEU A 212 33.13 20.74 -0.69
C LEU A 212 32.20 21.69 -1.43
N GLU A 213 31.45 22.49 -0.68
CA GLU A 213 30.67 23.59 -1.23
C GLU A 213 31.60 24.74 -1.63
N HIS A 214 31.28 25.39 -2.75
CA HIS A 214 32.09 26.45 -3.34
C HIS A 214 31.22 27.46 -4.11
N ASP A 215 31.75 28.67 -4.29
CA ASP A 215 31.13 29.71 -5.11
C ASP A 215 31.00 29.30 -6.59
N VAL A 216 30.27 30.09 -7.36
CA VAL A 216 30.08 29.88 -8.81
C VAL A 216 29.28 28.61 -9.10
N SER A 217 28.49 28.13 -8.13
CA SER A 217 27.56 27.02 -8.30
C SER A 217 26.55 27.29 -9.43
N LEU A 218 26.16 26.24 -10.18
CA LEU A 218 25.22 26.39 -11.30
C LEU A 218 23.83 26.82 -10.85
N THR A 219 23.38 26.37 -9.67
CA THR A 219 21.99 26.52 -9.21
C THR A 219 21.85 26.98 -7.77
N ARG A 220 22.96 27.25 -7.07
CA ARG A 220 22.98 27.76 -5.70
C ARG A 220 23.61 29.15 -5.71
N ALA A 221 23.13 30.03 -4.85
CA ALA A 221 23.76 31.33 -4.67
C ALA A 221 25.08 31.17 -3.90
N ASP A 222 25.99 32.11 -4.05
CA ASP A 222 27.28 32.05 -3.35
C ASP A 222 27.13 32.32 -1.85
N TYR A 223 27.99 31.71 -1.04
CA TYR A 223 27.99 31.96 0.41
C TYR A 223 28.48 33.37 0.71
N ARG A 224 27.69 34.13 1.47
CA ARG A 224 28.01 35.48 1.90
C ARG A 224 27.49 35.69 3.33
N PRO A 225 28.37 35.76 4.34
CA PRO A 225 27.92 35.90 5.72
C PRO A 225 27.09 37.15 5.97
N GLY A 226 26.05 36.99 6.79
CA GLY A 226 25.15 38.08 7.16
C GLY A 226 24.09 38.45 6.12
N ILE A 227 24.02 37.74 4.98
CA ILE A 227 22.90 37.88 4.04
C ILE A 227 21.85 36.80 4.33
N ASP A 228 22.22 35.54 4.11
CA ASP A 228 21.38 34.36 4.36
C ASP A 228 22.29 33.13 4.41
N GLU A 229 22.45 32.55 5.60
CA GLU A 229 23.38 31.46 5.88
C GLU A 229 23.04 30.13 5.17
N LEU A 230 21.92 30.03 4.46
CA LEU A 230 21.51 28.82 3.75
C LEU A 230 21.35 29.05 2.24
N ARG A 231 21.66 30.24 1.72
CA ARG A 231 21.51 30.58 0.29
C ARG A 231 22.39 29.73 -0.64
N HIS A 232 23.51 29.24 -0.12
CA HIS A 232 24.45 28.34 -0.82
C HIS A 232 24.07 26.87 -0.73
N VAL A 233 23.04 26.54 0.05
CA VAL A 233 22.49 25.20 0.20
C VAL A 233 21.21 25.05 -0.62
N ARG A 234 20.30 26.01 -0.49
CA ARG A 234 18.98 25.97 -1.15
C ARG A 234 19.11 26.23 -2.65
N VAL A 235 18.31 25.50 -3.44
CA VAL A 235 18.22 25.78 -4.87
C VAL A 235 17.73 27.22 -5.09
N ASN A 236 18.36 27.90 -6.04
CA ASN A 236 17.94 29.20 -6.54
C ASN A 236 17.26 28.98 -7.90
N GLU A 237 15.94 29.15 -7.92
CA GLU A 237 15.11 28.92 -9.11
C GLU A 237 15.53 29.79 -10.30
N ALA A 238 15.88 31.06 -10.05
CA ALA A 238 16.34 31.96 -11.12
C ALA A 238 17.64 31.45 -11.76
N LEU A 239 18.53 30.82 -11.00
CA LEU A 239 19.75 30.21 -11.54
C LEU A 239 19.47 28.92 -12.32
N VAL A 240 18.43 28.15 -11.95
CA VAL A 240 17.97 27.00 -12.75
C VAL A 240 17.39 27.48 -14.09
N GLN A 241 16.50 28.47 -14.06
CA GLN A 241 15.95 29.08 -15.28
C GLN A 241 17.06 29.68 -16.16
N GLN A 242 18.05 30.36 -15.56
CA GLN A 242 19.22 30.85 -16.28
C GLN A 242 19.99 29.73 -16.98
N LEU A 243 20.17 28.59 -16.31
CA LEU A 243 20.86 27.43 -16.87
C LEU A 243 20.11 26.88 -18.10
N GLU A 244 18.78 26.78 -18.02
CA GLU A 244 17.92 26.30 -19.11
C GLU A 244 18.04 27.15 -20.38
N LEU A 245 18.29 28.46 -20.27
CA LEU A 245 18.49 29.35 -21.42
C LEU A 245 19.71 29.01 -22.27
N PHE A 246 20.63 28.17 -21.78
CA PHE A 246 21.78 27.68 -22.54
C PHE A 246 21.50 26.38 -23.32
N ALA A 247 20.28 25.83 -23.23
CA ALA A 247 19.88 24.70 -24.04
C ALA A 247 19.82 25.06 -25.53
N ASN A 248 20.09 24.07 -26.38
CA ASN A 248 19.90 24.21 -27.82
C ASN A 248 18.40 24.16 -28.21
N GLU A 249 18.11 24.30 -29.50
CA GLU A 249 16.75 24.26 -30.05
C GLU A 249 15.98 22.95 -29.77
N HIS A 250 16.69 21.89 -29.38
CA HIS A 250 16.10 20.60 -29.00
C HIS A 250 16.02 20.41 -27.48
N GLY A 251 16.28 21.45 -26.68
CA GLY A 251 16.17 21.39 -25.22
C GLY A 251 17.34 20.70 -24.52
N TYR A 252 18.49 20.51 -25.18
CA TYR A 252 19.67 19.88 -24.57
C TYR A 252 20.76 20.88 -24.19
N LEU A 253 21.36 20.66 -23.03
CA LEU A 253 22.63 21.24 -22.62
C LEU A 253 23.74 20.21 -22.82
N ASP A 254 24.83 20.63 -23.45
CA ASP A 254 26.06 19.85 -23.58
C ASP A 254 27.22 20.49 -22.79
N TYR A 255 28.44 19.98 -22.97
CA TYR A 255 29.63 20.52 -22.33
C TYR A 255 29.86 22.01 -22.62
N ALA A 256 29.63 22.45 -23.86
CA ALA A 256 29.81 23.84 -24.25
C ALA A 256 28.72 24.74 -23.64
N SER A 257 27.47 24.28 -23.58
CA SER A 257 26.39 24.97 -22.88
C SER A 257 26.69 25.14 -21.38
N LEU A 258 27.15 24.09 -20.69
CA LEU A 258 27.51 24.18 -19.28
C LEU A 258 28.75 25.04 -19.03
N ALA A 259 29.73 25.02 -19.95
CA ALA A 259 30.89 25.91 -19.93
C ALA A 259 30.46 27.38 -20.00
N ARG A 260 29.59 27.71 -20.96
CA ARG A 260 29.01 29.06 -21.12
C ARG A 260 28.24 29.50 -19.87
N ALA A 261 27.38 28.63 -19.34
CA ALA A 261 26.63 28.90 -18.11
C ALA A 261 27.56 29.15 -16.91
N ARG A 262 28.63 28.35 -16.76
CA ARG A 262 29.60 28.49 -15.68
C ARG A 262 30.45 29.76 -15.83
N ASN A 263 30.82 30.14 -17.05
CA ASN A 263 31.53 31.38 -17.31
C ASN A 263 30.67 32.61 -16.95
N LEU A 264 29.37 32.60 -17.29
CA LEU A 264 28.43 33.63 -16.83
C LEU A 264 28.33 33.65 -15.30
N ARG A 265 28.15 32.48 -14.66
CA ARG A 265 28.11 32.38 -13.20
C ARG A 265 29.37 32.96 -12.56
N GLN A 266 30.56 32.71 -13.12
CA GLN A 266 31.80 33.25 -12.57
C GLN A 266 31.82 34.77 -12.61
N GLN A 267 31.36 35.37 -13.72
CA GLN A 267 31.28 36.83 -13.84
C GLN A 267 30.32 37.42 -12.80
N GLN A 268 29.12 36.84 -12.66
CA GLN A 268 28.11 37.27 -11.69
C GLN A 268 28.62 37.14 -10.25
N SER A 269 29.23 36.00 -9.90
CA SER A 269 29.82 35.76 -8.59
C SER A 269 30.98 36.72 -8.27
N ALA A 270 31.81 37.04 -9.28
CA ALA A 270 32.89 38.02 -9.12
C ALA A 270 32.35 39.45 -8.89
N GLN A 271 31.27 39.82 -9.60
CA GLN A 271 30.59 41.10 -9.41
C GLN A 271 29.97 41.19 -8.00
N GLU A 272 29.20 40.18 -7.59
CA GLU A 272 28.60 40.12 -6.25
C GLU A 272 29.67 40.22 -5.15
N ALA A 273 30.78 39.48 -5.28
CA ALA A 273 31.89 39.56 -4.33
C ALA A 273 32.53 40.95 -4.31
N ALA A 274 32.67 41.61 -5.46
CA ALA A 274 33.21 42.97 -5.53
C ALA A 274 32.28 44.00 -4.86
N GLU A 275 30.97 43.85 -5.02
CA GLU A 275 29.96 44.70 -4.38
C GLU A 275 29.94 44.51 -2.86
N ALA A 276 29.89 43.26 -2.39
CA ALA A 276 29.95 42.94 -0.97
C ALA A 276 31.23 43.49 -0.29
N ARG A 277 32.37 43.48 -1.00
CA ARG A 277 33.61 44.12 -0.53
C ARG A 277 33.49 45.64 -0.44
N LYS A 278 32.85 46.29 -1.41
CA LYS A 278 32.64 47.76 -1.39
C LYS A 278 31.74 48.15 -0.22
N GLU A 279 30.62 47.44 -0.04
CA GLU A 279 29.70 47.66 1.08
C GLU A 279 30.39 47.47 2.43
N HIS A 280 31.13 46.38 2.60
CA HIS A 280 31.89 46.16 3.82
C HIS A 280 32.88 47.29 4.10
N LYS A 281 33.65 47.72 3.09
CA LYS A 281 34.56 48.86 3.24
C LYS A 281 33.83 50.14 3.68
N ARG A 282 32.55 50.33 3.32
CA ARG A 282 31.75 51.47 3.79
C ARG A 282 31.34 51.32 5.27
N HIS A 283 31.10 50.09 5.74
CA HIS A 283 30.62 49.82 7.10
C HIS A 283 31.73 49.55 8.13
N THR A 284 32.95 49.17 7.71
CA THR A 284 34.08 48.95 8.62
C THR A 284 34.75 50.21 9.13
N TYR A 285 34.40 51.39 8.61
CA TYR A 285 34.77 52.66 9.22
C TYR A 285 33.54 53.19 9.95
N ASP A 286 33.62 53.31 11.28
CA ASP A 286 32.62 54.04 12.05
C ASP A 286 32.70 55.56 11.76
N GLN A 287 31.79 56.36 12.35
CA GLN A 287 31.82 57.83 12.24
C GLN A 287 33.12 58.47 12.77
N LEU A 288 34.03 57.69 13.37
CA LEU A 288 35.32 58.09 13.93
C LEU A 288 36.52 57.50 13.16
N GLY A 289 36.28 56.77 12.05
CA GLY A 289 37.33 56.26 11.16
C GLY A 289 38.09 55.02 11.67
N LYS A 290 37.56 54.27 12.65
CA LYS A 290 38.23 53.05 13.16
C LYS A 290 37.82 51.80 12.37
N ALA A 291 38.82 51.00 11.97
CA ALA A 291 38.62 49.72 11.30
C ALA A 291 38.08 48.66 12.27
N VAL A 292 36.94 48.06 11.95
CA VAL A 292 36.41 46.88 12.67
C VAL A 292 36.85 45.60 11.95
N GLU A 293 37.51 44.68 12.67
CA GLU A 293 37.97 43.40 12.14
C GLU A 293 36.80 42.42 11.88
N GLY A 294 36.79 41.82 10.69
CA GLY A 294 35.80 40.82 10.28
C GLY A 294 35.86 40.52 8.78
N ALA A 295 37.04 40.14 8.28
CA ALA A 295 37.33 40.06 6.84
C ALA A 295 37.93 38.70 6.44
N THR A 296 37.10 37.66 6.26
CA THR A 296 37.55 36.43 5.57
C THR A 296 36.54 35.83 4.60
N THR A 297 35.31 36.34 4.51
CA THR A 297 34.21 35.64 3.81
C THR A 297 33.48 36.46 2.74
N ARG A 298 34.01 37.62 2.37
CA ARG A 298 33.48 38.47 1.28
C ARG A 298 34.28 38.35 -0.01
N SER A 299 35.15 37.36 -0.10
CA SER A 299 35.93 37.05 -1.30
C SER A 299 35.27 35.94 -2.10
N LEU A 300 35.40 36.04 -3.42
CA LEU A 300 35.06 34.94 -4.33
C LEU A 300 35.94 33.73 -4.02
N ASP A 301 35.35 32.63 -3.55
CA ASP A 301 36.04 31.37 -3.31
C ASP A 301 35.88 30.42 -4.50
N TYR A 302 36.72 30.61 -5.51
CA TYR A 302 36.70 29.81 -6.73
C TYR A 302 38.10 29.47 -7.24
N GLY A 303 38.95 29.01 -6.32
CA GLY A 303 40.31 28.54 -6.62
C GLY A 303 40.35 27.23 -7.43
N THR A 304 41.56 26.71 -7.68
CA THR A 304 41.76 25.51 -8.51
C THR A 304 40.99 24.29 -8.02
N HIS A 305 40.87 24.11 -6.69
CA HIS A 305 40.12 22.98 -6.12
C HIS A 305 38.62 23.07 -6.43
N ALA A 306 38.00 24.22 -6.12
CA ALA A 306 36.61 24.51 -6.45
C ALA A 306 36.33 24.38 -7.96
N GLN A 307 37.27 24.84 -8.79
CA GLN A 307 37.17 24.65 -10.23
C GLN A 307 37.13 23.17 -10.60
N VAL A 308 38.07 22.35 -10.13
CA VAL A 308 38.07 20.90 -10.42
C VAL A 308 36.77 20.23 -9.96
N GLN A 309 36.27 20.56 -8.75
CA GLN A 309 34.98 20.06 -8.25
C GLN A 309 33.84 20.45 -9.17
N SER A 310 33.75 21.72 -9.55
CA SER A 310 32.70 22.24 -10.43
C SER A 310 32.67 21.60 -11.83
N HIS A 311 33.83 21.19 -12.36
CA HIS A 311 33.92 20.44 -13.62
C HIS A 311 33.51 18.97 -13.44
N ALA A 312 33.82 18.38 -12.28
CA ALA A 312 33.36 17.03 -11.96
C ALA A 312 31.83 16.99 -11.79
N GLU A 313 31.24 18.01 -11.18
CA GLU A 313 29.78 18.18 -11.11
C GLU A 313 29.14 18.31 -12.50
N CYS A 314 29.76 19.07 -13.41
CA CYS A 314 29.35 19.15 -14.81
C CYS A 314 29.36 17.75 -15.47
N GLY A 315 30.44 16.98 -15.28
CA GLY A 315 30.51 15.62 -15.77
C GLY A 315 29.45 14.70 -15.16
N LEU A 316 29.17 14.83 -13.87
CA LEU A 316 28.10 14.08 -13.19
C LEU A 316 26.73 14.44 -13.76
N LEU A 317 26.43 15.73 -13.96
CA LEU A 317 25.16 16.16 -14.53
C LEU A 317 24.94 15.58 -15.94
N LEU A 318 25.96 15.67 -16.81
CA LEU A 318 25.85 15.24 -18.20
C LEU A 318 25.90 13.72 -18.40
N GLU A 319 26.66 12.98 -17.58
CA GLU A 319 26.82 11.53 -17.74
C GLU A 319 25.89 10.70 -16.84
N LEU A 320 25.57 11.19 -15.63
CA LEU A 320 24.75 10.44 -14.65
C LEU A 320 23.27 10.82 -14.73
N MET A 321 22.95 12.10 -14.83
CA MET A 321 21.55 12.53 -14.99
C MET A 321 21.15 12.58 -16.46
N GLY A 322 21.99 13.18 -17.30
CA GLY A 322 21.94 13.06 -18.74
C GLY A 322 22.56 11.76 -19.24
N ARG A 323 22.90 11.71 -20.53
CA ARG A 323 23.67 10.62 -21.14
C ARG A 323 24.49 11.17 -22.31
N ALA A 324 25.65 10.56 -22.55
CA ALA A 324 26.49 10.85 -23.71
C ALA A 324 26.84 12.35 -23.83
N GLY A 325 27.24 12.97 -22.72
CA GLY A 325 27.68 14.37 -22.69
C GLY A 325 26.57 15.41 -22.83
N ARG A 326 25.30 15.03 -22.71
CA ARG A 326 24.15 15.94 -22.80
C ARG A 326 23.07 15.64 -21.77
N VAL A 327 22.35 16.66 -21.33
CA VAL A 327 21.18 16.57 -20.44
C VAL A 327 20.04 17.44 -20.99
N HIS A 328 18.80 16.95 -20.90
CA HIS A 328 17.63 17.67 -21.38
C HIS A 328 17.07 18.59 -20.28
N VAL A 329 16.50 19.75 -20.66
CA VAL A 329 15.92 20.73 -19.71
C VAL A 329 14.85 20.14 -18.79
N ASP A 330 13.98 19.25 -19.29
CA ASP A 330 13.01 18.53 -18.43
C ASP A 330 13.65 17.74 -17.28
N THR A 331 14.91 17.29 -17.46
CA THR A 331 15.65 16.65 -16.36
C THR A 331 16.04 17.68 -15.30
N LEU A 332 16.36 18.91 -15.70
CA LEU A 332 16.80 19.97 -14.80
C LEU A 332 15.68 20.42 -13.86
N ASP A 333 14.46 20.60 -14.36
CA ASP A 333 13.31 20.96 -13.53
C ASP A 333 13.08 19.95 -12.39
N ALA A 334 12.85 18.68 -12.75
CA ALA A 334 12.61 17.63 -11.77
C ALA A 334 13.80 17.44 -10.81
N PHE A 335 15.03 17.43 -11.34
CA PHE A 335 16.23 17.08 -10.57
C PHE A 335 16.84 18.22 -9.77
N LEU A 336 16.93 19.42 -10.35
CA LEU A 336 17.61 20.56 -9.73
C LEU A 336 16.65 21.40 -8.90
N LEU A 337 15.43 21.64 -9.40
CA LEU A 337 14.43 22.45 -8.70
C LEU A 337 13.65 21.63 -7.67
N HIS A 338 13.17 20.45 -8.06
CA HIS A 338 12.33 19.62 -7.21
C HIS A 338 13.06 18.47 -6.50
N GLU A 339 14.34 18.26 -6.82
CA GLU A 339 15.18 17.21 -6.23
C GLU A 339 14.47 15.85 -6.21
N ARG A 340 13.99 15.50 -7.41
CA ARG A 340 13.21 14.33 -7.78
C ARG A 340 13.87 13.68 -9.00
N PHE A 341 13.76 12.36 -9.12
CA PHE A 341 14.08 11.72 -10.40
C PHE A 341 12.98 12.06 -11.44
N PRO A 342 13.33 12.47 -12.67
CA PRO A 342 12.35 12.53 -13.76
C PRO A 342 11.64 11.19 -13.94
N ASP A 343 10.37 11.21 -14.34
CA ASP A 343 9.53 10.00 -14.37
C ASP A 343 10.07 8.91 -15.30
N ASP A 344 10.76 9.33 -16.36
CA ASP A 344 11.38 8.44 -17.33
C ASP A 344 12.90 8.31 -17.14
N TRP A 345 13.47 8.91 -16.11
CA TRP A 345 14.88 8.71 -15.80
C TRP A 345 15.11 7.35 -15.18
N ALA A 346 16.15 6.67 -15.65
CA ALA A 346 16.62 5.42 -15.08
C ALA A 346 18.16 5.45 -14.95
N PRO A 347 18.74 4.80 -13.91
CA PRO A 347 20.17 4.65 -13.79
C PRO A 347 20.80 4.05 -15.06
N PRO A 348 22.05 4.41 -15.39
CA PRO A 348 22.70 3.85 -16.54
C PRO A 348 22.93 2.35 -16.36
N SER A 349 22.67 1.55 -17.39
CA SER A 349 22.94 0.10 -17.36
C SER A 349 24.44 -0.18 -17.26
N GLN A 350 25.27 0.68 -17.87
CA GLN A 350 26.70 0.73 -17.65
C GLN A 350 27.04 1.80 -16.60
N GLN A 351 27.48 1.37 -15.42
CA GLN A 351 27.81 2.28 -14.33
C GLN A 351 28.88 3.31 -14.72
N LEU A 352 28.73 4.53 -14.21
CA LEU A 352 29.67 5.62 -14.37
C LEU A 352 30.97 5.32 -13.63
N GLY A 353 31.99 4.91 -14.39
CA GLY A 353 33.34 4.62 -13.91
C GLY A 353 34.29 5.82 -13.95
N ARG A 354 35.48 5.65 -13.33
CA ARG A 354 36.51 6.69 -13.22
C ARG A 354 36.93 7.28 -14.56
N PHE A 355 37.12 6.46 -15.58
CA PHE A 355 37.54 6.93 -16.90
C PHE A 355 36.49 7.81 -17.57
N ARG A 356 35.22 7.41 -17.55
CA ARG A 356 34.13 8.18 -18.15
C ARG A 356 33.93 9.50 -17.41
N LEU A 357 33.87 9.46 -16.07
CA LEU A 357 33.75 10.69 -15.28
C LEU A 357 34.97 11.59 -15.47
N GLY A 358 36.19 11.05 -15.40
CA GLY A 358 37.41 11.83 -15.61
C GLY A 358 37.51 12.46 -16.99
N SER A 359 37.08 11.73 -18.04
CA SER A 359 37.00 12.28 -19.40
C SER A 359 35.95 13.39 -19.51
N ALA A 360 34.77 13.22 -18.91
CA ALA A 360 33.75 14.25 -18.87
C ALA A 360 34.22 15.50 -18.10
N THR A 361 34.86 15.33 -16.94
CA THR A 361 35.49 16.41 -16.18
C THR A 361 36.51 17.17 -17.02
N ALA A 362 37.38 16.45 -17.73
CA ALA A 362 38.39 17.07 -18.59
C ALA A 362 37.75 17.84 -19.77
N ARG A 363 36.66 17.33 -20.35
CA ARG A 363 35.91 18.05 -21.39
C ARG A 363 35.27 19.32 -20.85
N CYS A 364 34.57 19.25 -19.72
CA CYS A 364 34.01 20.43 -19.04
C CYS A 364 35.10 21.49 -18.78
N LEU A 365 36.31 21.06 -18.38
CA LEU A 365 37.45 21.94 -18.18
C LEU A 365 37.94 22.57 -19.49
N ILE A 366 38.14 21.77 -20.54
CA ILE A 366 38.61 22.26 -21.84
C ILE A 366 37.61 23.25 -22.44
N ASP A 367 36.32 22.88 -22.49
CA ASP A 367 35.26 23.71 -23.07
C ASP A 367 35.11 25.04 -22.34
N ARG A 368 35.32 25.08 -21.01
CA ARG A 368 35.33 26.33 -20.24
C ARG A 368 36.30 27.35 -20.82
N TYR A 369 37.51 26.92 -21.15
CA TYR A 369 38.59 27.81 -21.58
C TYR A 369 38.65 28.03 -23.09
N LEU A 370 37.75 27.40 -23.87
CA LEU A 370 37.61 27.75 -25.27
C LEU A 370 37.08 29.19 -25.40
N PRO A 371 37.74 30.07 -26.19
CA PRO A 371 37.32 31.46 -26.34
C PRO A 371 35.85 31.62 -26.77
N SER A 372 35.33 30.71 -27.60
CA SER A 372 33.95 30.72 -28.07
C SER A 372 32.90 30.51 -26.96
N ASN A 373 33.29 29.99 -25.79
CA ASN A 373 32.40 29.75 -24.67
C ASN A 373 32.49 30.84 -23.59
N TRP A 374 33.29 31.88 -23.82
CA TRP A 374 33.26 33.07 -22.97
C TRP A 374 32.09 33.97 -23.35
N ILE A 375 31.40 34.47 -22.33
CA ILE A 375 30.19 35.28 -22.48
C ILE A 375 30.58 36.74 -22.50
N ASP A 376 30.21 37.44 -23.58
CA ASP A 376 30.39 38.88 -23.72
C ASP A 376 29.18 39.66 -23.14
N ALA A 377 29.27 40.98 -23.17
CA ALA A 377 28.23 41.85 -22.65
C ALA A 377 26.89 41.71 -23.39
N ASN A 378 26.89 41.40 -24.69
CA ASN A 378 25.69 41.27 -25.51
C ASN A 378 24.92 39.98 -25.19
N VAL A 379 25.64 38.87 -25.01
CA VAL A 379 25.03 37.61 -24.58
C VAL A 379 24.52 37.74 -23.15
N THR A 380 25.25 38.42 -22.27
CA THR A 380 24.82 38.70 -20.89
C THR A 380 23.52 39.51 -20.86
N SER A 381 23.42 40.59 -21.64
CA SER A 381 22.20 41.41 -21.69
C SER A 381 21.01 40.64 -22.26
N THR A 382 21.23 39.83 -23.30
CA THR A 382 20.20 38.98 -23.89
C THR A 382 19.64 37.98 -22.88
N ILE A 383 20.52 37.34 -22.09
CA ILE A 383 20.09 36.41 -21.03
C ILE A 383 19.32 37.16 -19.94
N ALA A 384 19.80 38.32 -19.51
CA ALA A 384 19.12 39.14 -18.51
C ALA A 384 17.72 39.59 -18.96
N GLU A 385 17.57 39.98 -20.23
CA GLU A 385 16.29 40.34 -20.82
C GLU A 385 15.33 39.14 -20.85
N LYS A 386 15.79 37.97 -21.31
CA LYS A 386 15.00 36.74 -21.30
C LYS A 386 14.54 36.38 -19.89
N MET A 387 15.44 36.45 -18.90
CA MET A 387 15.08 36.21 -17.50
C MET A 387 14.05 37.21 -16.97
N SER A 388 14.20 38.50 -17.30
CA SER A 388 13.22 39.53 -16.90
C SER A 388 11.84 39.27 -17.50
N ASN A 389 11.78 38.87 -18.77
CA ASN A 389 10.52 38.55 -19.45
C ASN A 389 9.88 37.29 -18.86
N SER A 390 10.67 36.23 -18.60
CA SER A 390 10.19 35.02 -17.92
C SER A 390 9.65 35.32 -16.52
N ALA A 391 10.32 36.18 -15.74
CA ALA A 391 9.86 36.58 -14.42
C ALA A 391 8.53 37.35 -14.45
N LYS A 392 8.34 38.24 -15.44
CA LYS A 392 7.07 38.94 -15.64
C LYS A 392 5.94 37.98 -15.96
N MET A 393 6.17 37.05 -16.90
CA MET A 393 5.18 36.02 -17.26
C MET A 393 4.83 35.12 -16.06
N ALA A 394 5.82 34.74 -15.25
CA ALA A 394 5.59 33.94 -14.05
C ALA A 394 4.75 34.68 -13.01
N ALA A 395 5.00 35.98 -12.79
CA ALA A 395 4.20 36.81 -11.90
C ALA A 395 2.74 36.93 -12.38
N GLU A 396 2.53 37.19 -13.67
CA GLU A 396 1.19 37.23 -14.27
C GLU A 396 0.44 35.89 -14.13
N MET A 397 1.14 34.77 -14.31
CA MET A 397 0.57 33.43 -14.10
C MET A 397 0.22 33.17 -12.63
N GLN A 398 1.05 33.62 -11.67
CA GLN A 398 0.78 33.47 -10.25
C GLN A 398 -0.45 34.28 -9.83
N ASP A 399 -0.59 35.52 -10.31
CA ASP A 399 -1.75 36.36 -10.04
C ASP A 399 -3.03 35.74 -10.61
N ALA A 400 -2.97 35.22 -11.85
CA ALA A 400 -4.10 34.50 -12.47
C ALA A 400 -4.46 33.20 -11.71
N ALA A 401 -3.45 32.47 -11.23
CA ALA A 401 -3.66 31.26 -10.44
C ALA A 401 -4.27 31.57 -9.06
N LYS A 402 -3.85 32.66 -8.42
CA LYS A 402 -4.40 33.14 -7.14
C LYS A 402 -5.86 33.53 -7.29
N GLU A 403 -6.20 34.31 -8.33
CA GLU A 403 -7.60 34.68 -8.63
C GLU A 403 -8.48 33.43 -8.85
N LYS A 404 -7.95 32.41 -9.54
CA LYS A 404 -8.66 31.14 -9.76
C LYS A 404 -8.84 30.35 -8.45
N ALA A 405 -7.82 30.35 -7.58
CA ALA A 405 -7.87 29.67 -6.29
C ALA A 405 -8.90 30.32 -5.35
N GLU A 406 -8.95 31.65 -5.29
CA GLU A 406 -9.95 32.40 -4.51
C GLU A 406 -11.38 32.06 -4.98
N LYS A 407 -11.65 32.09 -6.29
CA LYS A 407 -12.95 31.67 -6.85
C LYS A 407 -13.32 30.22 -6.50
N MET A 408 -12.35 29.32 -6.51
CA MET A 408 -12.57 27.92 -6.12
C MET A 408 -12.85 27.77 -4.62
N GLN A 409 -12.18 28.56 -3.77
CA GLN A 409 -12.39 28.57 -2.33
C GLN A 409 -13.76 29.14 -1.96
N ASP A 410 -14.21 30.20 -2.63
CA ASP A 410 -15.55 30.76 -2.46
C ASP A 410 -16.62 29.72 -2.83
N ALA A 411 -16.48 29.09 -4.01
CA ALA A 411 -17.39 28.04 -4.45
C ALA A 411 -17.43 26.83 -3.49
N ALA A 412 -16.28 26.44 -2.93
CA ALA A 412 -16.20 25.38 -1.93
C ALA A 412 -16.88 25.77 -0.62
N THR A 413 -16.72 27.02 -0.18
CA THR A 413 -17.34 27.55 1.04
C THR A 413 -18.87 27.61 0.93
N THR A 414 -19.39 28.00 -0.23
CA THR A 414 -20.84 27.96 -0.53
C THR A 414 -21.37 26.53 -0.46
N LYS A 415 -20.72 25.57 -1.13
CA LYS A 415 -21.14 24.16 -1.09
C LYS A 415 -21.06 23.55 0.31
N MET A 416 -20.08 23.95 1.12
CA MET A 416 -19.96 23.50 2.51
C MET A 416 -21.12 24.01 3.36
N HIS A 417 -21.53 25.28 3.19
CA HIS A 417 -22.72 25.83 3.87
C HIS A 417 -24.01 25.11 3.45
N GLU A 418 -24.17 24.80 2.17
CA GLU A 418 -25.32 24.01 1.67
C GLU A 418 -25.35 22.60 2.30
N ALA A 419 -24.20 21.92 2.34
CA ALA A 419 -24.08 20.61 2.96
C ALA A 419 -24.35 20.64 4.46
N GLU A 420 -23.88 21.67 5.19
CA GLU A 420 -24.16 21.84 6.62
C GLU A 420 -25.66 22.06 6.88
N LYS A 421 -26.33 22.86 6.03
CA LYS A 421 -27.78 23.05 6.11
C LYS A 421 -28.52 21.72 5.90
N MET A 422 -28.17 20.98 4.84
CA MET A 422 -28.78 19.66 4.57
C MET A 422 -28.54 18.66 5.72
N ALA A 423 -27.36 18.69 6.35
CA ALA A 423 -27.05 17.84 7.49
C ALA A 423 -27.90 18.20 8.73
N LYS A 424 -28.10 19.49 9.00
CA LYS A 424 -28.99 19.95 10.09
C LYS A 424 -30.45 19.55 9.84
N ASP A 425 -30.92 19.71 8.61
CA ASP A 425 -32.28 19.32 8.22
C ASP A 425 -32.49 17.80 8.37
N ALA A 426 -31.51 17.00 7.93
CA ALA A 426 -31.54 15.54 8.09
C ALA A 426 -31.50 15.10 9.57
N GLN A 427 -30.70 15.78 10.40
CA GLN A 427 -30.64 15.52 11.83
C GLN A 427 -31.98 15.84 12.52
N SER A 428 -32.64 16.93 12.13
CA SER A 428 -33.97 17.30 12.64
C SER A 428 -35.01 16.23 12.29
N ALA A 429 -35.05 15.81 11.01
CA ALA A 429 -35.96 14.75 10.56
C ALA A 429 -35.69 13.40 11.24
N ALA A 430 -34.43 13.06 11.51
CA ALA A 430 -34.07 11.85 12.24
C ALA A 430 -34.52 11.90 13.71
N LYS A 431 -34.39 13.05 14.38
CA LYS A 431 -34.89 13.25 15.75
C LYS A 431 -36.41 13.10 15.83
N GLU A 432 -37.13 13.67 14.86
CA GLU A 432 -38.60 13.57 14.82
C GLU A 432 -39.06 12.11 14.64
N LYS A 433 -38.42 11.36 13.73
CA LYS A 433 -38.70 9.93 13.54
C LYS A 433 -38.34 9.08 14.77
N ALA A 434 -37.24 9.40 15.45
CA ALA A 434 -36.86 8.72 16.69
C ALA A 434 -37.89 8.95 17.80
N ALA A 435 -38.36 10.19 17.97
CA ALA A 435 -39.41 10.52 18.93
C ALA A 435 -40.74 9.82 18.60
N GLU A 436 -41.10 9.71 17.31
CA GLU A 436 -42.29 8.94 16.90
C GLU A 436 -42.15 7.44 17.22
N ALA A 437 -40.97 6.85 16.97
CA ALA A 437 -40.70 5.45 17.28
C ALA A 437 -40.72 5.17 18.79
N GLU A 438 -40.22 6.10 19.61
CA GLU A 438 -40.26 6.01 21.07
C GLU A 438 -41.70 6.00 21.60
N ARG A 439 -42.56 6.93 21.12
CA ARG A 439 -44.00 6.91 21.48
C ARG A 439 -44.68 5.60 21.12
N LYS A 440 -44.41 5.06 19.93
CA LYS A 440 -44.98 3.76 19.49
C LYS A 440 -44.49 2.60 20.35
N ALA A 441 -43.22 2.64 20.79
CA ALA A 441 -42.68 1.63 21.69
C ALA A 441 -43.33 1.70 23.08
N GLU A 442 -43.56 2.90 23.62
CA GLU A 442 -44.30 3.11 24.87
C GLU A 442 -45.74 2.60 24.78
N GLU A 443 -46.46 2.92 23.69
CA GLU A 443 -47.82 2.41 23.45
C GLU A 443 -47.86 0.87 23.38
N MET A 444 -46.88 0.24 22.71
CA MET A 444 -46.76 -1.21 22.66
C MET A 444 -46.43 -1.83 24.03
N GLN A 445 -45.57 -1.19 24.83
CA GLN A 445 -45.26 -1.65 26.19
C GLN A 445 -46.49 -1.56 27.10
N ASP A 446 -47.27 -0.49 27.00
CA ASP A 446 -48.50 -0.34 27.79
C ASP A 446 -49.59 -1.32 27.34
N ALA A 447 -49.70 -1.60 26.04
CA ALA A 447 -50.57 -2.66 25.54
C ALA A 447 -50.15 -4.04 26.07
N ALA A 448 -48.85 -4.35 26.06
CA ALA A 448 -48.32 -5.60 26.60
C ALA A 448 -48.57 -5.74 28.12
N LYS A 449 -48.41 -4.66 28.90
CA LYS A 449 -48.76 -4.66 30.33
C LYS A 449 -50.23 -4.97 30.56
N ARG A 450 -51.14 -4.35 29.81
CA ARG A 450 -52.58 -4.62 29.92
C ARG A 450 -52.92 -6.08 29.60
N MET A 451 -52.30 -6.64 28.56
CA MET A 451 -52.47 -8.06 28.20
C MET A 451 -51.94 -9.00 29.30
N MET A 452 -50.80 -8.69 29.91
CA MET A 452 -50.25 -9.45 31.03
C MET A 452 -51.17 -9.41 32.26
N THR A 453 -51.67 -8.22 32.63
CA THR A 453 -52.63 -8.08 33.74
C THR A 453 -53.93 -8.84 33.48
N GLU A 454 -54.44 -8.83 32.24
CA GLU A 454 -55.63 -9.61 31.90
C GLU A 454 -55.35 -11.12 31.90
N ALA A 455 -54.17 -11.55 31.47
CA ALA A 455 -53.74 -12.94 31.55
C ALA A 455 -53.59 -13.41 33.01
N GLU A 456 -53.00 -12.59 33.88
CA GLU A 456 -52.90 -12.85 35.32
C GLU A 456 -54.28 -13.03 35.96
N LYS A 457 -55.23 -12.13 35.64
CA LYS A 457 -56.62 -12.24 36.10
C LYS A 457 -57.28 -13.55 35.64
N LYS A 458 -57.09 -13.94 34.37
CA LYS A 458 -57.62 -15.21 33.84
C LYS A 458 -56.97 -16.44 34.47
N VAL A 459 -55.68 -16.36 34.82
CA VAL A 459 -54.99 -17.43 35.58
C VAL A 459 -55.55 -17.53 36.99
N GLU A 460 -55.80 -16.41 37.66
CA GLU A 460 -56.39 -16.38 39.00
C GLU A 460 -57.84 -16.94 39.02
N GLU A 461 -58.64 -16.59 38.01
CA GLU A 461 -59.98 -17.16 37.78
C GLU A 461 -59.92 -18.68 37.48
N ALA A 462 -58.94 -19.13 36.69
CA ALA A 462 -58.75 -20.55 36.41
C ALA A 462 -58.28 -21.33 37.65
N GLN A 463 -57.42 -20.74 38.49
CA GLN A 463 -56.95 -21.32 39.74
C GLN A 463 -58.07 -21.43 40.78
N SER A 464 -58.94 -20.41 40.90
CA SER A 464 -60.10 -20.48 41.78
C SER A 464 -61.09 -21.55 41.34
N LEU A 465 -61.39 -21.64 40.04
CA LEU A 465 -62.23 -22.69 39.48
C LEU A 465 -61.64 -24.10 39.68
N ALA A 466 -60.32 -24.26 39.54
CA ALA A 466 -59.63 -25.52 39.80
C ALA A 466 -59.69 -25.91 41.28
N LYS A 467 -59.56 -24.94 42.19
CA LYS A 467 -59.68 -25.13 43.64
C LYS A 467 -61.10 -25.57 44.03
N ASP A 468 -62.13 -24.95 43.45
CA ASP A 468 -63.53 -25.31 43.69
C ASP A 468 -63.85 -26.71 43.16
N LYS A 469 -63.38 -27.06 41.95
CA LYS A 469 -63.54 -28.42 41.40
C LYS A 469 -62.80 -29.49 42.20
N MET A 470 -61.61 -29.18 42.72
CA MET A 470 -60.87 -30.07 43.63
C MET A 470 -61.62 -30.27 44.95
N ALA A 471 -62.23 -29.22 45.51
CA ALA A 471 -63.03 -29.31 46.73
C ALA A 471 -64.29 -30.18 46.53
N ASP A 472 -64.97 -30.03 45.39
CA ASP A 472 -66.13 -30.86 45.04
C ASP A 472 -65.74 -32.33 44.79
N ALA A 473 -64.61 -32.57 44.11
CA ALA A 473 -64.08 -33.92 43.92
C ALA A 473 -63.71 -34.58 45.26
N THR A 474 -63.13 -33.82 46.19
CA THR A 474 -62.78 -34.28 47.54
C THR A 474 -64.03 -34.63 48.35
N LYS A 475 -65.07 -33.77 48.34
CA LYS A 475 -66.36 -34.07 48.99
C LYS A 475 -67.02 -35.32 48.41
N LYS A 476 -66.94 -35.51 47.09
CA LYS A 476 -67.51 -36.69 46.42
C LYS A 476 -66.74 -37.97 46.77
N ALA A 477 -65.41 -37.89 46.90
CA ALA A 477 -64.57 -38.98 47.38
C ALA A 477 -64.88 -39.34 48.84
N GLU A 478 -65.05 -38.35 49.72
CA GLU A 478 -65.47 -38.58 51.12
C GLU A 478 -66.86 -39.22 51.22
N GLN A 479 -67.81 -38.82 50.37
CA GLN A 479 -69.14 -39.45 50.31
C GLN A 479 -69.07 -40.90 49.84
N MET A 480 -68.22 -41.19 48.83
CA MET A 480 -67.99 -42.56 48.36
C MET A 480 -67.31 -43.41 49.42
N GLN A 481 -66.34 -42.85 50.17
CA GLN A 481 -65.69 -43.53 51.28
C GLN A 481 -66.69 -43.85 52.41
N LYS A 482 -67.51 -42.89 52.83
CA LYS A 482 -68.57 -43.10 53.83
C LYS A 482 -69.60 -44.15 53.38
N ALA A 483 -69.94 -44.18 52.09
CA ALA A 483 -70.84 -45.19 51.54
C ALA A 483 -70.20 -46.59 51.50
N ALA A 484 -68.89 -46.67 51.25
CA ALA A 484 -68.13 -47.92 51.29
C ALA A 484 -67.98 -48.44 52.73
N GLU A 485 -67.70 -47.56 53.69
CA GLU A 485 -67.66 -47.88 55.13
C GLU A 485 -69.02 -48.40 55.61
N LYS A 486 -70.13 -47.72 55.27
CA LYS A 486 -71.48 -48.19 55.60
C LYS A 486 -71.78 -49.58 55.01
N LYS A 487 -71.38 -49.85 53.77
CA LYS A 487 -71.53 -51.17 53.15
C LYS A 487 -70.67 -52.24 53.83
N ALA A 488 -69.47 -51.89 54.27
CA ALA A 488 -68.60 -52.79 55.02
C ALA A 488 -69.21 -53.13 56.40
N ASP A 489 -69.79 -52.16 57.09
CA ASP A 489 -70.50 -52.37 58.35
C ASP A 489 -71.75 -53.26 58.16
N GLU A 490 -72.54 -53.00 57.10
CA GLU A 490 -73.69 -53.85 56.74
C GLU A 490 -73.27 -55.30 56.43
N MET A 491 -72.13 -55.50 55.76
CA MET A 491 -71.56 -56.84 55.51
C MET A 491 -71.04 -57.49 56.80
N GLN A 492 -70.41 -56.73 57.70
CA GLN A 492 -69.98 -57.23 59.01
C GLN A 492 -71.17 -57.64 59.89
N ASP A 493 -72.24 -56.84 59.92
CA ASP A 493 -73.46 -57.16 60.68
C ASP A 493 -74.19 -58.38 60.09
N ALA A 494 -74.22 -58.53 58.75
CA ALA A 494 -74.74 -59.73 58.10
C ALA A 494 -73.92 -60.98 58.44
N ALA A 495 -72.59 -60.86 58.48
CA ALA A 495 -71.70 -61.93 58.91
C ALA A 495 -71.90 -62.28 60.40
N ARG A 496 -72.07 -61.27 61.27
CA ARG A 496 -72.35 -61.47 62.69
C ARG A 496 -73.67 -62.18 62.91
N LYS A 497 -74.74 -61.75 62.22
CA LYS A 497 -76.06 -62.39 62.28
C LYS A 497 -76.02 -63.83 61.80
N THR A 498 -75.29 -64.12 60.71
CA THR A 498 -75.08 -65.50 60.23
C THR A 498 -74.35 -66.34 61.27
N THR A 499 -73.35 -65.76 61.95
CA THR A 499 -72.61 -66.44 63.02
C THR A 499 -73.49 -66.69 64.25
N GLU A 500 -74.32 -65.73 64.64
CA GLU A 500 -75.30 -65.86 65.72
C GLU A 500 -76.36 -66.93 65.41
N ASP A 501 -76.86 -66.99 64.16
CA ASP A 501 -77.81 -68.01 63.71
C ASP A 501 -77.15 -69.41 63.69
N MET A 502 -75.89 -69.52 63.28
CA MET A 502 -75.11 -70.75 63.36
C MET A 502 -74.89 -71.19 64.82
N GLN A 503 -74.57 -70.25 65.73
CA GLN A 503 -74.46 -70.55 67.16
C GLN A 503 -75.80 -70.98 67.78
N LYS A 504 -76.91 -70.39 67.35
CA LYS A 504 -78.26 -70.74 67.78
C LYS A 504 -78.66 -72.13 67.26
N ALA A 505 -78.31 -72.46 66.03
CA ALA A 505 -78.48 -73.80 65.46
C ALA A 505 -77.62 -74.83 66.20
N ALA A 506 -76.36 -74.52 66.51
CA ALA A 506 -75.47 -75.37 67.31
C ALA A 506 -76.02 -75.61 68.72
N LYS A 507 -76.50 -74.56 69.41
CA LYS A 507 -77.17 -74.69 70.72
C LYS A 507 -78.42 -75.56 70.65
N LYS A 508 -79.20 -75.47 69.57
CA LYS A 508 -80.37 -76.34 69.34
C LYS A 508 -79.96 -77.81 69.15
N ILE A 509 -78.92 -78.07 68.37
CA ILE A 509 -78.37 -79.42 68.17
C ILE A 509 -77.86 -80.00 69.50
N VAL A 510 -77.14 -79.21 70.30
CA VAL A 510 -76.68 -79.63 71.64
C VAL A 510 -77.87 -79.92 72.56
N ALA A 511 -78.88 -79.05 72.59
CA ALA A 511 -80.09 -79.27 73.39
C ALA A 511 -80.90 -80.51 72.94
N ASP A 512 -80.98 -80.77 71.63
CA ASP A 512 -81.65 -81.96 71.08
C ASP A 512 -80.85 -83.24 71.38
N ALA A 513 -79.51 -83.18 71.37
CA ALA A 513 -78.63 -84.27 71.79
C ALA A 513 -78.74 -84.56 73.30
N GLU A 514 -78.79 -83.53 74.15
CA GLU A 514 -79.07 -83.67 75.59
C GLU A 514 -80.45 -84.27 75.84
N LYS A 515 -81.47 -83.87 75.06
CA LYS A 515 -82.84 -84.41 75.14
C LYS A 515 -82.88 -85.87 74.69
N GLN A 516 -82.11 -86.27 73.67
CA GLN A 516 -81.96 -87.67 73.26
C GLN A 516 -81.20 -88.49 74.31
N ALA A 517 -80.13 -87.97 74.90
CA ALA A 517 -79.40 -88.62 75.99
C ALA A 517 -80.28 -88.84 77.22
N LYS A 518 -81.12 -87.85 77.58
CA LYS A 518 -82.07 -87.94 78.69
C LYS A 518 -83.21 -88.93 78.40
N ARG A 519 -83.67 -89.02 77.13
CA ARG A 519 -84.62 -90.06 76.68
C ARG A 519 -84.00 -91.47 76.71
N ALA A 520 -82.75 -91.62 76.30
CA ALA A 520 -82.03 -92.91 76.39
C ALA A 520 -81.82 -93.34 77.85
N GLN A 521 -81.48 -92.40 78.74
CA GLN A 521 -81.37 -92.65 80.18
C GLN A 521 -82.71 -93.04 80.82
N ASN A 522 -83.81 -92.40 80.41
CA ASN A 522 -85.15 -92.72 80.91
C ASN A 522 -85.67 -94.05 80.35
N ALA A 523 -85.42 -94.38 79.08
CA ALA A 523 -85.73 -95.69 78.50
C ALA A 523 -84.93 -96.83 79.15
N ALA A 524 -83.69 -96.57 79.57
CA ALA A 524 -82.89 -97.51 80.37
C ALA A 524 -83.48 -97.73 81.77
N LYS A 525 -83.99 -96.67 82.43
CA LYS A 525 -84.70 -96.78 83.71
C LYS A 525 -86.04 -97.52 83.60
N GLU A 526 -86.77 -97.30 82.51
CA GLU A 526 -88.07 -97.95 82.25
C GLU A 526 -87.90 -99.46 82.02
N LYS A 527 -86.89 -99.87 81.23
CA LYS A 527 -86.51 -101.30 81.06
C LYS A 527 -86.04 -101.96 82.37
N ALA A 528 -85.36 -101.21 83.24
CA ALA A 528 -84.98 -101.68 84.58
C ALA A 528 -86.19 -101.83 85.53
N GLY A 529 -87.26 -101.04 85.30
CA GLY A 529 -88.55 -101.17 85.96
C GLY A 529 -89.31 -102.40 85.48
N THR A 530 -89.40 -102.63 84.17
CA THR A 530 -90.06 -103.80 83.58
C THR A 530 -89.40 -105.13 84.02
N ALA A 531 -88.07 -105.15 84.16
CA ALA A 531 -87.34 -106.31 84.69
C ALA A 531 -87.65 -106.59 86.17
N ARG A 532 -87.95 -105.55 86.97
CA ARG A 532 -88.40 -105.68 88.37
C ARG A 532 -89.82 -106.22 88.47
N ASP A 533 -90.72 -105.77 87.61
CA ASP A 533 -92.13 -106.17 87.63
C ASP A 533 -92.32 -107.63 87.17
N ILE A 534 -91.54 -108.10 86.19
CA ILE A 534 -91.50 -109.52 85.78
C ILE A 534 -90.98 -110.43 86.91
N ALA A 535 -90.04 -109.94 87.73
CA ALA A 535 -89.54 -110.68 88.89
C ALA A 535 -90.60 -110.79 90.02
N LYS A 536 -91.48 -109.78 90.14
CA LYS A 536 -92.57 -109.74 91.11
C LYS A 536 -93.74 -110.66 90.72
N GLU A 537 -94.12 -110.68 89.44
CA GLU A 537 -95.19 -111.53 88.91
C GLU A 537 -94.86 -113.04 89.02
N ARG A 538 -93.59 -113.41 88.83
CA ARG A 538 -93.09 -114.79 89.06
C ARG A 538 -93.13 -115.22 90.53
N ALA A 539 -92.94 -114.29 91.47
CA ALA A 539 -93.00 -114.58 92.90
C ALA A 539 -94.46 -114.75 93.39
N GLU A 540 -95.39 -113.97 92.83
CA GLU A 540 -96.82 -114.04 93.17
C GLU A 540 -97.50 -115.31 92.60
N GLY A 541 -97.07 -115.79 91.43
CA GLY A 541 -97.52 -117.08 90.87
C GLY A 541 -97.10 -118.32 91.67
N ILE A 542 -95.95 -118.28 92.36
CA ILE A 542 -95.47 -119.37 93.25
C ILE A 542 -96.28 -119.41 94.56
N TRP A 543 -96.72 -118.26 95.05
CA TRP A 543 -97.48 -118.16 96.29
C TRP A 543 -98.94 -118.62 96.13
N ALA A 544 -99.56 -118.37 94.99
CA ALA A 544 -100.92 -118.83 94.69
C ALA A 544 -101.05 -120.37 94.65
N MET A 545 -100.08 -121.07 94.04
CA MET A 545 -100.03 -122.55 94.05
C MET A 545 -99.84 -123.14 95.46
N SER A 546 -99.14 -122.42 96.35
CA SER A 546 -98.91 -122.87 97.73
C SER A 546 -100.17 -122.75 98.60
N LYS A 547 -101.08 -121.83 98.24
CA LYS A 547 -102.33 -121.57 98.97
C LYS A 547 -103.43 -122.58 98.63
N GLU A 548 -103.44 -123.10 97.40
CA GLU A 548 -104.39 -124.12 96.94
C GLU A 548 -104.11 -125.50 97.56
N LYS A 549 -102.83 -125.90 97.66
CA LYS A 549 -102.41 -127.14 98.34
C LYS A 549 -102.65 -127.13 99.86
N ALA A 550 -102.64 -125.96 100.50
CA ALA A 550 -102.90 -125.85 101.93
C ALA A 550 -104.38 -126.06 102.27
N ALA A 551 -105.30 -125.69 101.36
CA ALA A 551 -106.73 -125.91 101.53
C ALA A 551 -107.12 -127.41 101.42
N GLU A 552 -106.48 -128.17 100.53
CA GLU A 552 -106.70 -129.64 100.44
C GLU A 552 -106.23 -130.40 101.68
N MET A 553 -105.14 -129.96 102.32
CA MET A 553 -104.62 -130.57 103.55
C MET A 553 -105.55 -130.32 104.75
N GLN A 554 -106.31 -129.22 104.72
CA GLN A 554 -107.21 -128.81 105.78
C GLN A 554 -108.52 -129.62 105.75
N ASP A 555 -109.03 -129.95 104.56
CA ASP A 555 -110.16 -130.86 104.39
C ASP A 555 -109.84 -132.31 104.83
N PHE A 556 -108.61 -132.79 104.60
CA PHE A 556 -108.17 -134.12 105.06
C PHE A 556 -108.11 -134.23 106.60
N LEU A 557 -107.70 -133.15 107.28
CA LEU A 557 -107.63 -133.10 108.74
C LEU A 557 -109.02 -133.09 109.39
N ASP A 558 -109.98 -132.37 108.79
CA ASP A 558 -111.36 -132.32 109.30
C ASP A 558 -112.12 -133.64 109.09
N GLU A 559 -111.83 -134.40 108.03
CA GLU A 559 -112.38 -135.75 107.86
C GLU A 559 -111.81 -136.74 108.90
N THR A 560 -110.54 -136.57 109.29
CA THR A 560 -109.89 -137.39 110.32
C THR A 560 -110.45 -137.08 111.72
N LEU A 561 -110.75 -135.81 112.00
CA LEU A 561 -111.47 -135.36 113.21
C LEU A 561 -112.89 -135.95 113.31
N SER A 562 -113.53 -136.30 112.19
CA SER A 562 -114.86 -136.94 112.16
C SER A 562 -114.83 -138.45 112.46
N LYS A 563 -113.75 -139.15 112.08
CA LYS A 563 -113.63 -140.61 112.28
C LYS A 563 -113.14 -140.96 113.69
N THR A 564 -112.21 -140.20 114.26
CA THR A 564 -111.68 -140.48 115.62
C THR A 564 -112.71 -140.17 116.71
N ARG A 565 -113.57 -139.16 116.50
CA ARG A 565 -114.69 -138.81 117.40
C ARG A 565 -115.79 -139.89 117.43
N ARG A 566 -115.80 -140.83 116.46
CA ARG A 566 -116.68 -142.00 116.44
C ARG A 566 -116.08 -143.24 117.13
N TYR A 567 -114.76 -143.32 117.32
CA TYR A 567 -114.12 -144.54 117.83
C TYR A 567 -113.98 -144.61 119.36
N PHE A 568 -113.89 -143.49 120.08
CA PHE A 568 -113.75 -143.50 121.55
C PHE A 568 -115.03 -143.12 122.33
N LYS A 569 -116.18 -143.25 121.66
CA LYS A 569 -117.52 -143.26 122.29
C LYS A 569 -118.03 -144.70 122.54
N MET A 570 -117.21 -145.73 122.35
CA MET A 570 -117.56 -147.14 122.59
C MET A 570 -116.43 -147.88 123.34
N GLY A 571 -116.64 -148.14 124.63
CA GLY A 571 -115.72 -148.79 125.58
C GLY A 571 -114.87 -147.77 126.34
N GLY A 572 -114.92 -147.64 127.68
CA GLY A 572 -115.43 -148.47 128.75
C GLY A 572 -114.75 -147.97 130.03
#